data_AF-A0A017SGM4-F1
#
_entry.id   AF-A0A017SGM4-F1
#
_cell.length_a   1.000
_cell.length_b   1.000
_cell.length_c   1.000
_cell.angle_alpha   90.00
_cell.angle_beta   90.00
_cell.angle_gamma   90.00
#
_symmetry.space_group_name_H-M   'P 1'
#
loop_
_entity.id
_entity.type
_entity.pdbx_description
1 polymer ?
#
loop_
_entity_poly.entity_id
_entity_poly.type
_entity_poly.pdbx_seq_one_letter_code
_entity_poly.pdbx_strand_id
1 'polypeptide(L)'
;MCNLTSAASASHGLLLSHLIPASVYKLSLVSHGKSHHGKALDALFCELAARKDEQVPALEEFYLSCPRYADSLYKEQCEKLAAETEKAGVILHLTSWVLWTDLTWTEEMVNDRQTLLPR
;
A
#
# COMPACT_ATOMS: atom_id res chain seq x y z
N MET A 1 -12.19 6.95 -15.76
CA MET A 1 -12.77 5.67 -16.19
C MET A 1 -11.62 4.67 -16.31
N CYS A 2 -11.64 3.59 -15.54
CA CYS A 2 -10.69 2.49 -15.68
C CYS A 2 -11.00 1.78 -17.00
N ASN A 3 -10.24 2.07 -18.05
CA ASN A 3 -10.48 1.48 -19.36
C ASN A 3 -9.89 0.07 -19.39
N LEU A 4 -10.71 -0.91 -19.01
CA LEU A 4 -10.42 -2.33 -19.16
C LEU A 4 -10.93 -2.81 -20.52
N THR A 5 -10.01 -3.11 -21.44
CA THR A 5 -10.35 -3.89 -22.63
C THR A 5 -10.63 -5.33 -22.20
N SER A 6 -11.84 -5.78 -22.54
CA SER A 6 -12.45 -7.07 -22.20
C SER A 6 -11.56 -8.28 -22.55
N ALA A 7 -11.10 -9.00 -21.52
CA ALA A 7 -10.76 -10.43 -21.48
C ALA A 7 -9.98 -10.81 -20.18
N ALA A 8 -9.33 -9.85 -19.52
CA ALA A 8 -8.55 -10.08 -18.29
C ALA A 8 -9.35 -9.86 -16.98
N SER A 9 -10.69 -9.85 -17.08
CA SER A 9 -11.59 -9.38 -16.02
C SER A 9 -11.67 -10.31 -14.79
N ALA A 10 -11.14 -11.53 -14.86
CA ALA A 10 -11.21 -12.48 -13.74
C ALA A 10 -9.97 -12.47 -12.84
N SER A 11 -8.84 -11.92 -13.29
CA SER A 11 -7.53 -12.12 -12.66
C SER A 11 -6.99 -10.94 -11.87
N HIS A 12 -7.49 -9.72 -12.09
CA HIS A 12 -7.03 -8.55 -11.32
C HIS A 12 -7.53 -8.58 -9.88
N GLY A 13 -8.68 -9.21 -9.67
CA GLY A 13 -9.28 -9.32 -8.35
C GLY A 13 -8.64 -10.27 -7.36
N LEU A 14 -7.71 -11.08 -7.84
CA LEU A 14 -7.02 -12.08 -7.04
C LEU A 14 -5.64 -11.56 -6.60
N LEU A 15 -5.10 -10.49 -7.20
CA LEU A 15 -3.71 -10.13 -6.92
C LEU A 15 -3.47 -9.71 -5.47
N LEU A 16 -4.35 -8.91 -4.86
CA LEU A 16 -4.17 -8.51 -3.47
C LEU A 16 -4.37 -9.66 -2.48
N SER A 17 -5.43 -10.46 -2.61
CA SER A 17 -5.71 -11.57 -1.69
C SER A 17 -4.68 -12.71 -1.77
N HIS A 18 -3.98 -12.83 -2.90
CA HIS A 18 -2.88 -13.78 -3.06
C HIS A 18 -1.53 -13.25 -2.55
N LEU A 19 -1.34 -11.93 -2.53
CA LEU A 19 -0.08 -11.30 -2.07
C LEU A 19 -0.13 -10.92 -0.59
N ILE A 20 -1.30 -10.54 -0.10
CA ILE A 20 -1.52 -10.02 1.23
C ILE A 20 -2.48 -10.98 1.94
N PRO A 21 -2.01 -11.72 2.96
CA PRO A 21 -2.89 -12.55 3.76
C PRO A 21 -4.04 -11.72 4.37
N ALA A 22 -5.23 -12.30 4.42
CA ALA A 22 -6.43 -11.63 4.93
C ALA A 22 -6.30 -11.11 6.39
N SER A 23 -5.34 -11.65 7.16
CA SER A 23 -5.03 -11.24 8.53
C SER A 23 -4.10 -10.02 8.63
N VAL A 24 -3.59 -9.49 7.52
CA VAL A 24 -2.72 -8.31 7.53
C VAL A 24 -3.55 -7.08 7.86
N TYR A 25 -3.23 -6.46 9.00
CA TYR A 25 -3.86 -5.24 9.47
C TYR A 25 -3.09 -3.96 9.14
N LYS A 26 -1.78 -4.07 8.91
CA LYS A 26 -0.90 -2.98 8.47
C LYS A 26 -0.10 -3.39 7.25
N LEU A 27 -0.13 -2.55 6.22
CA LEU A 27 0.65 -2.73 5.00
C LEU A 27 1.62 -1.55 4.82
N SER A 28 2.86 -1.84 4.42
CA SER A 28 3.82 -0.80 4.05
C SER A 28 4.42 -1.09 2.68
N LEU A 29 4.32 -0.14 1.76
CA LEU A 29 4.90 -0.22 0.43
C LEU A 29 5.93 0.89 0.20
N VAL A 30 7.15 0.46 -0.08
CA VAL A 30 8.28 1.34 -0.39
C VAL A 30 8.48 1.40 -1.89
N SER A 31 8.62 2.62 -2.41
CA SER A 31 8.71 2.86 -3.85
C SER A 31 9.44 4.18 -4.13
N HIS A 32 10.31 4.16 -5.14
CA HIS A 32 10.96 5.36 -5.68
C HIS A 32 10.04 6.19 -6.59
N GLY A 33 8.81 5.74 -6.81
CA GLY A 33 7.78 6.47 -7.55
C GLY A 33 8.10 6.73 -9.02
N LYS A 34 8.81 5.80 -9.69
CA LYS A 34 9.19 5.93 -11.10
C LYS A 34 8.76 4.71 -11.92
N SER A 35 8.79 4.84 -13.24
CA SER A 35 8.62 3.72 -14.17
C SER A 35 7.25 3.06 -14.01
N HIS A 36 7.19 1.74 -13.82
CA HIS A 36 5.94 0.99 -13.73
C HIS A 36 5.29 1.02 -12.34
N HIS A 37 5.86 1.73 -11.37
CA HIS A 37 5.33 1.75 -10.01
C HIS A 37 3.91 2.34 -9.94
N GLY A 38 3.61 3.36 -10.77
CA GLY A 38 2.25 3.92 -10.82
C GLY A 38 1.23 2.89 -11.37
N LYS A 39 1.63 2.13 -12.39
CA LYS A 39 0.79 1.05 -12.94
C LYS A 39 0.61 -0.10 -11.94
N ALA A 40 1.62 -0.40 -11.14
CA ALA A 40 1.53 -1.41 -10.10
C ALA A 40 0.56 -0.99 -8.98
N LEU A 41 0.59 0.28 -8.55
CA LEU A 41 -0.38 0.80 -7.58
C LEU A 41 -1.82 0.73 -8.11
N ASP A 42 -2.02 1.14 -9.36
CA ASP A 42 -3.32 1.06 -10.02
C ASP A 42 -3.81 -0.39 -10.09
N ALA A 43 -2.97 -1.31 -10.59
CA ALA A 43 -3.34 -2.72 -10.74
C ALA A 43 -3.62 -3.43 -9.41
N LEU A 44 -2.94 -3.04 -8.33
CA LEU A 44 -3.15 -3.62 -7.02
C LEU A 44 -4.38 -3.01 -6.32
N PHE A 45 -4.61 -1.70 -6.40
CA PHE A 45 -5.53 -1.02 -5.48
C PHE A 45 -6.64 -0.19 -6.13
N CYS A 46 -6.83 -0.20 -7.47
CA CYS A 46 -7.82 0.70 -8.12
C CYS A 46 -9.29 0.46 -7.74
N GLU A 47 -9.61 -0.61 -7.01
CA GLU A 47 -10.94 -0.92 -6.49
C GLU A 47 -10.91 -1.35 -5.02
N LEU A 48 -9.90 -0.87 -4.27
CA LEU A 48 -9.74 -1.24 -2.87
C LEU A 48 -11.03 -1.02 -2.07
N ALA A 49 -11.72 0.11 -2.24
CA ALA A 49 -12.93 0.38 -1.46
C ALA A 49 -14.06 -0.60 -1.74
N ALA A 50 -14.26 -0.98 -3.00
CA ALA A 50 -15.31 -1.91 -3.39
C ALA A 50 -15.04 -3.35 -2.91
N ARG A 51 -13.77 -3.68 -2.63
CA ARG A 51 -13.33 -5.07 -2.45
C ARG A 51 -12.52 -5.31 -1.19
N LYS A 52 -12.46 -4.31 -0.30
CA LYS A 52 -11.68 -4.36 0.93
C LYS A 52 -12.01 -5.59 1.77
N ASP A 53 -13.29 -5.89 1.97
CA ASP A 53 -13.71 -7.03 2.80
C ASP A 53 -13.44 -8.40 2.15
N GLU A 54 -13.33 -8.45 0.82
CA GLU A 54 -12.97 -9.68 0.08
C GLU A 54 -11.45 -9.90 0.06
N GLN A 55 -10.69 -8.83 -0.19
CA GLN A 55 -9.26 -8.93 -0.49
C GLN A 55 -8.37 -8.74 0.73
N VAL A 56 -8.70 -7.77 1.59
CA VAL A 56 -7.87 -7.32 2.71
C VAL A 56 -8.77 -6.95 3.91
N PRO A 57 -9.58 -7.89 4.43
CA PRO A 57 -10.63 -7.58 5.40
C PRO A 57 -10.13 -6.96 6.70
N ALA A 58 -8.94 -7.36 7.15
CA ALA A 58 -8.34 -6.85 8.39
C ALA A 58 -7.54 -5.56 8.21
N LEU A 59 -7.34 -5.06 6.97
CA LEU A 59 -6.46 -3.92 6.72
C LEU A 59 -7.08 -2.64 7.31
N GLU A 60 -6.32 -1.99 8.18
CA GLU A 60 -6.69 -0.75 8.86
C GLU A 60 -5.72 0.39 8.54
N GLU A 61 -4.43 0.10 8.38
CA GLU A 61 -3.41 1.11 8.07
C GLU A 61 -2.59 0.73 6.83
N PHE A 62 -2.39 1.69 5.94
CA PHE A 62 -1.53 1.55 4.76
C PHE A 62 -0.48 2.68 4.75
N TYR A 63 0.79 2.32 4.78
CA TYR A 63 1.92 3.21 4.62
C TYR A 63 2.43 3.14 3.18
N LEU A 64 2.48 4.28 2.49
CA LEU A 64 2.97 4.34 1.12
C LEU A 64 4.03 5.43 0.98
N SER A 65 5.15 5.06 0.38
CA SER A 65 6.17 6.03 -0.03
C SER A 65 5.68 6.86 -1.21
N CYS A 66 5.64 8.19 -1.06
CA CYS A 66 5.37 9.13 -2.14
C CYS A 66 6.51 10.17 -2.24
N PRO A 67 7.64 9.82 -2.88
CA PRO A 67 8.78 10.73 -3.03
C PRO A 67 8.40 12.00 -3.80
N ARG A 68 8.97 13.15 -3.41
CA ARG A 68 8.76 14.43 -4.13
C ARG A 68 9.19 14.36 -5.60
N TYR A 69 10.22 13.56 -5.89
CA TYR A 69 10.76 13.34 -7.24
C TYR A 69 10.04 12.25 -8.04
N ALA A 70 8.97 11.66 -7.50
CA ALA A 70 8.16 10.68 -8.21
C ALA A 70 7.59 11.29 -9.50
N ASP A 71 7.42 10.43 -10.51
CA ASP A 71 6.77 10.82 -11.75
C ASP A 71 5.29 11.20 -11.53
N SER A 72 4.73 11.94 -12.49
CA SER A 72 3.36 12.45 -12.37
C SER A 72 2.33 11.33 -12.30
N LEU A 73 2.56 10.23 -13.04
CA LEU A 73 1.68 9.07 -13.05
C LEU A 73 1.62 8.42 -11.66
N TYR A 74 2.76 8.23 -11.00
CA TYR A 74 2.81 7.66 -9.67
C TYR A 74 2.09 8.56 -8.66
N LYS A 75 2.28 9.88 -8.73
CA LYS A 75 1.60 10.83 -7.84
C LYS A 75 0.08 10.81 -8.02
N GLU A 76 -0.39 10.82 -9.26
CA GLU A 76 -1.82 10.68 -9.57
C GLU A 76 -2.39 9.39 -8.98
N GLN A 77 -1.62 8.30 -9.03
CA GLN A 77 -2.05 7.02 -8.47
C GLN A 77 -2.02 6.99 -6.94
N CYS A 78 -1.08 7.69 -6.29
CA CYS A 78 -1.14 7.92 -4.85
C CYS A 78 -2.40 8.69 -4.42
N GLU A 79 -2.81 9.70 -5.20
CA GLU A 79 -4.03 10.49 -4.93
C GLU A 79 -5.30 9.66 -5.11
N LYS A 80 -5.37 8.84 -6.17
CA LYS A 80 -6.48 7.89 -6.38
C LYS A 80 -6.56 6.88 -5.23
N LEU A 81 -5.42 6.33 -4.84
CA LEU A 81 -5.35 5.40 -3.72
C LEU A 81 -5.82 6.06 -2.42
N ALA A 82 -5.46 7.33 -2.18
CA ALA A 82 -5.94 8.06 -1.01
C ALA A 82 -7.48 8.13 -0.95
N ALA A 83 -8.12 8.42 -2.08
CA ALA A 83 -9.57 8.43 -2.18
C ALA A 83 -10.18 7.04 -1.96
N GLU A 84 -9.55 5.97 -2.45
CA GLU A 84 -10.02 4.61 -2.22
C GLU A 84 -9.84 4.17 -0.76
N THR A 85 -8.71 4.47 -0.12
CA THR A 85 -8.49 4.15 1.29
C THR A 85 -9.45 4.89 2.20
N GLU A 86 -9.75 6.16 1.91
CA GLU A 86 -10.73 6.94 2.66
C GLU A 86 -12.12 6.29 2.60
N LYS A 87 -12.58 5.95 1.38
CA LYS A 87 -13.86 5.24 1.19
C LYS A 87 -13.89 3.87 1.88
N ALA A 88 -12.75 3.18 1.93
CA ALA A 88 -12.60 1.86 2.55
C ALA A 88 -12.51 1.92 4.09
N GLY A 89 -12.38 3.11 4.69
CA GLY A 89 -12.11 3.27 6.11
C GLY A 89 -10.69 2.86 6.53
N VAL A 90 -9.74 2.85 5.58
CA VAL A 90 -8.32 2.54 5.81
C VAL A 90 -7.53 3.83 5.95
N ILE A 91 -6.69 3.93 6.98
CA ILE A 91 -5.83 5.08 7.22
C ILE A 91 -4.62 5.01 6.30
N LEU A 92 -4.48 5.97 5.39
CA LEU A 92 -3.32 6.07 4.50
C LEU A 92 -2.28 7.06 5.05
N HIS A 93 -1.06 6.58 5.23
CA HIS A 93 0.12 7.37 5.58
C HIS A 93 1.03 7.54 4.36
N LEU A 94 0.95 8.71 3.72
CA LEU A 94 1.89 9.07 2.64
C LEU A 94 3.20 9.60 3.24
N THR A 95 4.30 8.88 3.01
CA THR A 95 5.63 9.28 3.47
C THR A 95 6.43 9.87 2.31
N SER A 96 6.79 11.15 2.41
CA SER A 96 7.69 11.76 1.42
C SER A 96 9.14 11.38 1.75
N TRP A 97 9.84 10.75 0.82
CA TRP A 97 11.28 10.44 0.91
C TRP A 97 12.15 11.70 0.82
N VAL A 98 11.93 12.67 1.69
CA VAL A 98 12.88 13.77 1.94
C VAL A 98 13.73 13.48 3.17
N LEU A 99 13.35 12.48 4.00
CA LEU A 99 14.01 12.20 5.29
C LEU A 99 14.59 10.77 5.43
N TRP A 100 14.52 9.93 4.41
CA TRP A 100 15.03 8.55 4.47
C TRP A 100 16.53 8.41 4.19
N THR A 101 17.32 9.47 4.34
CA THR A 101 18.76 9.29 4.66
C THR A 101 18.98 9.01 6.15
N ASP A 102 17.98 9.25 7.02
CA ASP A 102 18.09 9.06 8.48
C ASP A 102 17.32 7.84 9.02
N LEU A 103 16.56 7.12 8.18
CA LEU A 103 15.90 5.87 8.57
C LEU A 103 16.57 4.69 7.85
N THR A 104 17.86 4.49 8.12
CA THR A 104 18.39 3.12 8.12
C THR A 104 17.59 2.34 9.14
N TRP A 105 17.10 1.15 8.79
CA TRP A 105 16.52 0.21 9.76
C TRP A 105 17.55 -0.03 10.87
N THR A 106 17.51 0.74 11.95
CA THR A 106 18.34 0.46 13.11
C THR A 106 17.72 -0.75 13.79
N GLU A 107 18.59 -1.68 14.18
CA GLU A 107 18.24 -2.94 14.81
C GLU A 107 17.42 -2.77 16.11
N GLU A 108 17.25 -1.54 16.61
CA GLU A 108 16.41 -1.22 17.77
C GLU A 108 14.92 -1.55 17.58
N MET A 109 14.35 -1.43 16.38
CA MET A 109 12.93 -1.75 16.17
C MET A 109 12.63 -3.26 16.22
N VAL A 110 13.67 -4.12 16.24
CA VAL A 110 13.53 -5.58 16.38
C VAL A 110 13.48 -6.01 17.86
N ASN A 111 13.93 -5.18 18.80
CA ASN A 111 14.17 -5.60 20.19
C ASN A 111 12.98 -5.41 21.16
N ASP A 112 11.94 -4.66 20.77
CA ASP A 112 10.80 -4.34 21.65
C ASP A 112 9.82 -5.51 21.91
N ARG A 113 10.15 -6.73 21.48
CA ARG A 113 9.36 -7.95 21.77
C ARG A 113 9.98 -8.92 22.77
N GLN A 114 11.11 -8.60 23.42
CA GLN A 114 11.76 -9.53 24.36
C GLN A 114 11.75 -9.16 25.85
N THR A 115 11.13 -8.06 26.29
CA THR A 115 11.16 -7.65 27.71
C THR A 115 9.88 -7.91 28.49
N LEU A 116 9.18 -9.02 28.26
CA LEU A 116 8.10 -9.47 29.14
C LEU A 116 8.22 -10.97 29.47
N LEU A 117 9.22 -11.31 30.29
CA LEU A 117 9.15 -12.46 31.19
C LEU A 117 9.76 -12.07 32.55
N PRO A 118 9.04 -12.22 33.67
CA PRO A 118 9.62 -11.99 34.99
C PRO A 118 10.49 -13.18 35.40
N ARG A 119 11.60 -12.89 36.08
CA ARG A 119 12.41 -13.88 36.80
C ARG A 119 11.72 -14.32 38.08
#